data_AF-A0A963TIH9-F1
#
_entry.id   AF-A0A963TIH9-F1
#
_cell.length_a   1.000
_cell.length_b   1.000
_cell.length_c   1.000
_cell.angle_alpha   90.00
_cell.angle_beta   90.00
_cell.angle_gamma   90.00
#
_symmetry.space_group_name_H-M   'P 1'
#
loop_
_entity.id
_entity.type
_entity.pdbx_description
1 polymer ?
#
loop_
_entity_poly.entity_id
_entity_poly.type
_entity_poly.pdbx_seq_one_letter_code
_entity_poly.pdbx_strand_id
1 'polypeptide(L)' 'VGGPKYDKLDFSVKPERGLLRLRKEMDLYSNLRPAQCFDALADFSSLKKDVVAGLDIMIVRELTSGVYFG' A
#
# COMPACT_ATOMS: atom_id res chain seq x y z
N VAL A 1 8.97 -5.64 1.05
CA VAL A 1 9.11 -7.12 1.08
C VAL A 1 8.91 -7.62 -0.33
N GLY A 2 9.84 -8.44 -0.86
CA GLY A 2 9.84 -8.88 -2.25
C GLY A 2 11.13 -8.53 -3.00
N GLY A 3 11.24 -9.01 -4.25
CA GLY A 3 12.33 -8.67 -5.18
C GLY A 3 12.67 -9.82 -6.14
N PRO A 4 13.38 -9.54 -7.28
CA PRO A 4 13.56 -10.51 -8.37
C PRO A 4 14.24 -11.83 -7.97
N LYS A 5 15.04 -11.79 -6.90
CA LYS A 5 15.68 -12.97 -6.29
C LYS A 5 14.67 -14.07 -5.91
N TYR A 6 13.42 -13.70 -5.61
CA TYR A 6 12.40 -14.60 -5.07
C TYR A 6 11.34 -15.01 -6.10
N ASP A 7 11.45 -14.58 -7.36
CA ASP A 7 10.39 -14.74 -8.36
C ASP A 7 10.08 -16.21 -8.67
N LYS A 8 11.13 -17.04 -8.68
CA LYS A 8 11.06 -18.49 -8.95
C LYS A 8 10.63 -19.32 -7.74
N LEU A 9 10.45 -18.72 -6.57
CA LEU A 9 9.96 -19.45 -5.41
C LEU A 9 8.49 -19.83 -5.60
N ASP A 10 8.12 -20.95 -4.98
CA ASP A 10 6.71 -21.31 -4.86
C ASP A 10 5.93 -20.19 -4.15
N PHE A 11 4.69 -19.99 -4.57
CA PHE A 11 3.84 -18.91 -4.08
C PHE A 11 3.69 -18.93 -2.55
N SER A 12 3.64 -20.11 -1.92
CA SER A 12 3.44 -20.27 -0.48
C SER A 12 4.59 -19.73 0.38
N VAL A 13 5.81 -19.68 -0.16
CA VAL A 13 7.03 -19.25 0.55
C VAL A 13 7.57 -17.92 0.05
N LYS A 14 6.82 -17.21 -0.80
CA LYS A 14 7.20 -15.87 -1.24
C LYS A 14 7.22 -14.89 -0.06
N PRO A 15 8.18 -13.95 0.01
CA PRO A 15 8.30 -13.01 1.13
C PRO A 15 7.00 -12.25 1.44
N GLU A 16 6.23 -11.89 0.41
CA GLU A 16 4.96 -11.17 0.52
C GLU A 16 3.90 -11.96 1.30
N ARG A 17 3.99 -13.30 1.35
CA ARG A 17 3.12 -14.15 2.18
C ARG A 17 3.32 -13.87 3.66
N GLY A 18 4.57 -13.66 4.09
CA GLY A 18 4.88 -13.31 5.47
C GLY A 18 4.19 -12.00 5.89
N LEU A 19 4.15 -11.01 5.00
CA LEU A 19 3.45 -9.75 5.26
C LEU A 19 1.93 -9.92 5.35
N LEU A 20 1.32 -10.74 4.48
CA LEU A 20 -0.11 -11.03 4.56
C LEU A 20 -0.46 -11.79 5.84
N ARG A 21 0.36 -12.78 6.21
CA ARG A 21 0.21 -13.54 7.44
C ARG A 21 0.28 -12.63 8.67
N LEU A 22 1.29 -11.77 8.75
CA LEU A 22 1.45 -10.81 9.85
C LEU A 22 0.20 -9.93 10.02
N ARG A 23 -0.31 -9.37 8.92
CA ARG A 23 -1.52 -8.53 8.93
C ARG A 23 -2.72 -9.27 9.48
N LYS A 24 -2.92 -10.52 9.07
CA LYS A 24 -4.06 -11.35 9.47
C LYS A 24 -3.95 -11.81 10.92
N GLU A 25 -2.79 -12.31 11.33
CA GLU A 25 -2.56 -12.83 12.69
C GLU A 25 -2.65 -11.73 13.75
N MET A 26 -2.26 -10.50 13.40
CA MET A 26 -2.37 -9.33 14.29
C MET A 26 -3.71 -8.58 14.19
N ASP A 27 -4.66 -9.07 13.37
CA ASP A 27 -5.96 -8.46 13.09
C ASP A 27 -5.90 -6.96 12.73
N LEU A 28 -4.93 -6.59 11.89
CA LEU A 28 -4.71 -5.20 11.46
C LEU A 28 -5.66 -4.81 10.32
N TYR A 29 -6.98 -4.85 10.55
CA TYR A 29 -7.99 -4.70 9.50
C TYR A 29 -8.06 -3.32 8.86
N SER A 30 -7.76 -2.24 9.59
CA SER A 30 -7.83 -0.86 9.08
C SER A 30 -6.46 -0.35 8.65
N ASN A 31 -6.25 -0.25 7.34
CA ASN A 31 -5.03 0.33 6.78
C ASN A 31 -5.26 1.80 6.39
N LEU A 32 -4.64 2.70 7.14
CA LEU A 32 -4.67 4.13 6.90
C LEU A 32 -3.54 4.52 5.93
N ARG A 33 -3.89 5.19 4.83
CA ARG A 33 -2.95 5.68 3.82
C ARG A 33 -3.26 7.14 3.48
N PRO A 34 -2.65 8.10 4.20
CA PRO A 34 -2.74 9.51 3.83
C PRO A 34 -2.03 9.72 2.49
N ALA A 35 -2.72 10.39 1.56
CA ALA A 35 -2.18 10.89 0.32
C ALA A 35 -2.20 12.41 0.40
N GLN A 36 -1.01 12.99 0.60
CA GLN A 36 -0.81 14.42 0.77
C GLN A 36 0.18 14.95 -0.27
N CYS A 37 -0.13 16.11 -0.85
CA CYS A 37 0.77 16.83 -1.72
C CYS A 37 1.23 18.11 -1.02
N PHE A 38 2.48 18.12 -0.58
CA PHE A 38 3.09 19.33 -0.04
C PHE A 38 3.38 20.31 -1.17
N ASP A 39 3.05 21.59 -0.98
CA ASP A 39 3.21 22.61 -2.03
C ASP A 39 4.65 22.69 -2.57
N ALA A 40 5.64 22.51 -1.69
CA ALA A 40 7.07 22.46 -2.06
C ALA A 40 7.43 21.31 -3.01
N LEU A 41 6.59 20.27 -3.09
CA LEU A 41 6.80 19.07 -3.91
C LEU A 41 5.77 18.95 -5.05
N ALA A 42 4.86 19.93 -5.20
CA ALA A 42 3.76 19.83 -6.17
C ALA A 42 4.24 19.68 -7.63
N ASP A 43 5.41 20.23 -7.96
CA ASP A 43 6.01 20.14 -9.30
C ASP A 43 6.62 18.76 -9.61
N PHE A 44 6.77 17.87 -8.61
CA PHE A 44 7.22 16.49 -8.80
C PHE A 44 6.07 15.53 -9.11
N SER A 45 4.82 15.98 -8.99
CA SER A 45 3.67 15.22 -9.43
C SER A 45 3.65 15.12 -10.97
N SER A 46 3.18 14.00 -11.50
CA SER A 46 2.89 13.88 -12.93
C SER A 46 1.62 14.64 -13.35
N LEU A 47 0.78 15.06 -12.39
CA LEU A 47 -0.40 15.88 -12.61
C LEU A 47 -0.04 17.36 -12.67
N LYS A 48 -0.89 18.16 -13.32
CA LYS A 48 -0.73 19.62 -13.33
C LYS A 48 -0.81 20.17 -11.90
N LYS A 49 0.02 21.18 -11.62
CA LYS A 49 0.14 21.79 -10.28
C LYS A 49 -1.19 22.30 -9.74
N ASP A 50 -1.99 22.95 -10.58
CA ASP A 50 -3.32 23.50 -10.23
C ASP A 50 -4.36 22.42 -9.90
N VAL A 51 -4.11 21.17 -10.25
CA VAL A 51 -4.97 20.02 -9.92
C VAL A 51 -4.56 19.35 -8.61
N VAL A 52 -3.26 19.31 -8.30
CA VAL A 52 -2.72 18.49 -7.21
C VAL A 52 -2.25 19.28 -5.99
N ALA A 53 -2.04 20.60 -6.11
CA ALA A 53 -1.66 21.45 -5.00
C ALA A 53 -2.74 21.41 -3.89
N GLY A 54 -2.30 21.27 -2.64
CA GLY A 54 -3.21 21.16 -1.48
C GLY A 54 -3.96 19.83 -1.36
N LEU A 55 -3.60 18.79 -2.13
CA LEU A 55 -4.19 17.45 -1.96
C LEU A 55 -3.97 16.95 -0.52
N ASP A 56 -5.07 16.60 0.15
CA ASP A 56 -5.07 15.97 1.46
C ASP A 56 -6.24 14.99 1.59
N ILE A 57 -5.98 13.71 1.38
CA ILE A 57 -6.99 12.66 1.43
C ILE A 57 -6.51 11.50 2.30
N MET A 58 -7.37 11.00 3.18
CA MET A 58 -7.14 9.76 3.92
C MET A 58 -7.85 8.59 3.25
N ILE A 59 -7.09 7.61 2.77
CA ILE A 59 -7.65 6.33 2.31
C ILE A 59 -7.71 5.37 3.49
N VAL A 60 -8.91 4.88 3.79
CA VAL A 60 -9.14 3.80 4.76
C VAL A 60 -9.42 2.51 3.99
N ARG A 61 -8.47 1.57 4.02
CA ARG A 61 -8.54 0.30 3.30
C ARG A 61 -8.71 -0.87 4.26
N GLU A 62 -9.69 -1.73 3.99
CA GLU A 62 -9.81 -3.04 4.63
C GLU A 62 -8.62 -3.93 4.20
N LEU A 63 -7.92 -4.53 5.18
CA LEU A 63 -6.61 -5.14 5.01
C LEU A 63 -6.52 -6.64 5.34
N THR A 64 -7.50 -7.22 6.04
CA THR A 64 -7.45 -8.61 6.53
C THR A 64 -8.58 -9.50 6.00
N SER A 65 -9.37 -9.02 5.04
CA SER A 65 -10.47 -9.76 4.40
C SER A 65 -10.46 -9.68 2.86
N GLY A 66 -11.60 -9.97 2.23
CA GLY A 66 -11.80 -9.96 0.78
C GLY A 66 -11.02 -11.07 0.06
N VAL A 67 -10.79 -10.88 -1.24
CA VAL A 67 -10.14 -11.88 -2.12
C VAL A 67 -8.71 -12.25 -1.71
N TYR A 68 -8.09 -11.49 -0.79
CA TYR A 68 -6.76 -11.78 -0.28
C TYR A 68 -6.75 -12.89 0.79
N PHE A 69 -7.88 -13.13 1.46
CA PHE A 69 -8.01 -14.06 2.60
C PHE A 69 -9.27 -14.96 2.56
N GLY A 70 -10.12 -14.80 1.54
CA GLY A 70 -11.28 -15.68 1.27
C GLY A 70 -10.92 -16.92 0.47
#